data_AF-A0A068RE15-F1
#
_entry.id   AF-A0A068RE15-F1
#
_cell.length_a   1.000
_cell.length_b   1.000
_cell.length_c   1.000
_cell.angle_alpha   90.00
_cell.angle_beta   90.00
_cell.angle_gamma   90.00
#
_symmetry.space_group_name_H-M   'P 1'
#
loop_
_entity.id
_entity.type
_entity.pdbx_description
1 polymer ?
#
loop_
_entity_poly.entity_id
_entity_poly.type
_entity_poly.pdbx_seq_one_letter_code
_entity_poly.pdbx_strand_id
1 'polypeptide(L)'
;MRIITNQQHNVARMMEEIEYVLGLCFMSRRCLLTRIDFSDGDRKVENTTLNYWIEINEDNKYKQFFEKGLGALLSNPNFLLLYVPKNGAKMQVIRPARDSYHRNRMIRRINEAEGIPSFYYALSHLWGITENDRYYWNDISEYVNDEDGQPAKPVSMRPEKRDTLLALLKDHPDSYWWIDVLCARTDTPLDIMGDIYAYCLECIAMIDCVPGPISQLHLMADLKVEDIQCSDDSSVVRQFYDQCFDLADSLDTLIQSRWWSRVWTWQEMTLPFGEVRLMAETGTHRPLSNTITIDDLVRNYSVMWEVTVRIGNSLLYEREGIIGRDNDVEKMLRNFSKWRVTTRDWYQETYYARVYNKNRIQVEIKWLNLSSLLRTWGNSPRRCMDPVDYVYGVLGILQFEIPRMDDPDAVWKLFLSEMDKHLGSVHERFPLTRRISDRAYQVDLRKAQDMRDVYRDLEYIP
;
A
#
# COMPACT_ATOMS: atom_id res chain seq x y z
N MET A 1 42.41 18.72 -18.06
CA MET A 1 42.09 17.33 -18.44
C MET A 1 41.77 16.44 -17.21
N ARG A 2 41.03 16.94 -16.21
CA ARG A 2 40.58 16.18 -15.00
C ARG A 2 39.08 16.34 -14.70
N ILE A 3 38.36 17.18 -15.46
CA ILE A 3 36.93 17.48 -15.24
C ILE A 3 36.03 16.54 -16.06
N ILE A 4 36.52 16.05 -17.21
CA ILE A 4 35.77 15.18 -18.14
C ILE A 4 35.52 13.78 -17.54
N THR A 5 36.42 13.28 -16.68
CA THR A 5 36.33 11.93 -16.10
C THR A 5 35.22 11.77 -15.06
N ASN A 6 34.84 12.83 -14.34
CA ASN A 6 33.74 12.76 -13.37
C ASN A 6 32.35 12.79 -14.04
N GLN A 7 32.20 13.46 -15.17
CA GLN A 7 30.94 13.45 -15.91
C GLN A 7 30.68 12.09 -16.58
N GLN A 8 31.70 11.47 -17.16
CA GLN A 8 31.56 10.13 -17.76
C GLN A 8 31.23 9.05 -16.71
N HIS A 9 31.77 9.16 -15.49
CA HIS A 9 31.44 8.24 -14.40
C HIS A 9 29.98 8.36 -13.95
N ASN A 10 29.44 9.59 -13.89
CA ASN A 10 28.03 9.81 -13.54
C ASN A 10 27.07 9.32 -14.62
N VAL A 11 27.44 9.45 -15.90
CA VAL A 11 26.63 8.93 -17.02
C VAL A 11 26.67 7.39 -17.07
N ALA A 12 27.83 6.77 -16.85
CA ALA A 12 27.94 5.31 -16.79
C ALA A 12 27.11 4.69 -15.65
N ARG A 13 27.16 5.30 -14.45
CA ARG A 13 26.33 4.88 -13.32
C ARG A 13 24.84 5.08 -13.59
N MET A 14 24.47 6.14 -14.31
CA MET A 14 23.10 6.39 -14.74
C MET A 14 22.61 5.34 -15.75
N MET A 15 23.47 4.90 -16.67
CA MET A 15 23.15 3.87 -17.67
C MET A 15 22.97 2.48 -17.05
N GLU A 16 23.85 2.04 -16.14
CA GLU A 16 23.67 0.76 -15.41
C GLU A 16 22.37 0.75 -14.58
N GLU A 17 22.00 1.88 -13.98
CA GLU A 17 20.74 2.01 -13.23
C GLU A 17 19.50 2.02 -14.15
N ILE A 18 19.60 2.62 -15.34
CA ILE A 18 18.55 2.59 -16.37
C ILE A 18 18.33 1.14 -16.83
N GLU A 19 19.38 0.37 -17.11
CA GLU A 19 19.26 -1.03 -17.51
C GLU A 19 18.62 -1.90 -16.40
N TYR A 20 18.98 -1.68 -15.13
CA TYR A 20 18.38 -2.38 -14.00
C TYR A 20 16.87 -2.10 -13.86
N VAL A 21 16.46 -0.83 -13.99
CA VAL A 21 15.05 -0.44 -13.87
C VAL A 21 14.24 -0.81 -15.11
N LEU A 22 14.81 -0.68 -16.31
CA LEU A 22 14.16 -1.14 -17.55
C LEU A 22 13.99 -2.66 -17.54
N GLY A 23 14.96 -3.41 -17.00
CA GLY A 23 14.81 -4.85 -16.74
C GLY A 23 13.60 -5.17 -15.85
N LEU A 24 13.37 -4.37 -14.80
CA LEU A 24 12.20 -4.50 -13.91
C LEU A 24 10.88 -4.12 -14.61
N CYS A 25 10.86 -3.05 -15.42
CA CYS A 25 9.69 -2.63 -16.18
C CYS A 25 9.30 -3.64 -17.29
N PHE A 26 10.28 -4.24 -17.97
CA PHE A 26 10.04 -5.29 -18.97
C PHE A 26 9.51 -6.59 -18.35
N MET A 27 9.92 -6.94 -17.13
CA MET A 27 9.32 -8.07 -16.39
C MET A 27 7.87 -7.79 -15.97
N SER A 28 7.54 -6.55 -15.60
CA SER A 28 6.18 -6.15 -15.23
C SER A 28 5.17 -6.28 -16.40
N ARG A 29 5.58 -5.93 -17.64
CA ARG A 29 4.71 -6.08 -18.83
C ARG A 29 4.37 -7.53 -19.18
N ARG A 30 5.19 -8.51 -18.79
CA ARG A 30 4.92 -9.94 -19.03
C ARG A 30 3.91 -10.56 -18.06
N CYS A 31 3.65 -9.95 -16.91
CA CYS A 31 2.72 -10.49 -15.89
C CYS A 31 1.28 -9.94 -15.98
N LEU A 32 0.97 -9.01 -16.89
CA LEU A 32 -0.27 -8.21 -16.83
C LEU A 32 -1.24 -8.37 -18.02
N LEU A 33 -1.10 -9.41 -18.85
CA LEU A 33 -2.01 -9.66 -19.96
C LEU A 33 -2.48 -11.12 -20.03
N THR A 34 -3.53 -11.44 -19.25
CA THR A 34 -4.47 -12.51 -19.60
C THR A 34 -5.86 -12.09 -19.13
N ARG A 35 -6.68 -11.61 -20.07
CA ARG A 35 -8.14 -11.52 -19.94
C ARG A 35 -8.69 -12.66 -20.79
N ILE A 36 -9.30 -13.67 -20.16
CA ILE A 36 -9.89 -14.83 -20.84
C ILE A 36 -11.32 -14.99 -20.31
N ASP A 37 -12.30 -14.87 -21.21
CA ASP A 37 -13.72 -15.17 -20.96
C ASP A 37 -14.03 -16.57 -21.50
N PHE A 38 -14.73 -17.45 -20.76
CA PHE A 38 -15.57 -18.53 -21.32
C PHE A 38 -16.65 -19.05 -20.35
N SER A 39 -17.71 -19.60 -20.94
CA SER A 39 -19.06 -19.86 -20.43
C SER A 39 -19.36 -21.31 -19.99
N ASP A 40 -20.12 -21.41 -18.91
CA ASP A 40 -21.26 -22.30 -18.54
C ASP A 40 -21.20 -23.85 -18.67
N GLY A 41 -21.71 -24.52 -17.61
CA GLY A 41 -22.00 -25.97 -17.59
C GLY A 41 -22.54 -26.52 -16.26
N ASP A 42 -23.86 -26.71 -16.19
CA ASP A 42 -24.68 -27.30 -15.09
C ASP A 42 -24.28 -28.72 -14.60
N ARG A 43 -24.40 -28.97 -13.28
CA ARG A 43 -25.00 -30.20 -12.69
C ARG A 43 -25.18 -30.17 -11.16
N LYS A 44 -26.35 -30.67 -10.69
CA LYS A 44 -26.77 -30.95 -9.30
C LYS A 44 -26.24 -32.29 -8.76
N VAL A 45 -26.03 -32.41 -7.44
CA VAL A 45 -26.65 -33.41 -6.49
C VAL A 45 -26.04 -33.29 -5.07
N GLU A 46 -26.89 -33.47 -4.05
CA GLU A 46 -26.66 -33.41 -2.60
C GLU A 46 -25.89 -34.62 -2.02
N ASN A 47 -24.89 -34.37 -1.16
CA ASN A 47 -24.88 -34.77 0.26
C ASN A 47 -23.64 -34.22 0.98
N THR A 48 -23.81 -33.92 2.26
CA THR A 48 -23.00 -33.06 3.14
C THR A 48 -21.53 -33.46 3.33
N THR A 49 -20.65 -32.79 2.60
CA THR A 49 -19.28 -32.42 3.03
C THR A 49 -18.91 -31.18 2.20
N LEU A 50 -18.49 -30.07 2.84
CA LEU A 50 -18.20 -28.79 2.18
C LEU A 50 -17.12 -28.97 1.09
N ASN A 51 -17.56 -29.11 -0.17
CA ASN A 51 -16.72 -29.05 -1.35
C ASN A 51 -17.15 -27.81 -2.15
N TYR A 52 -16.35 -26.75 -2.09
CA TYR A 52 -16.59 -25.52 -2.84
C TYR A 52 -15.72 -25.51 -4.10
N TRP A 53 -16.32 -25.22 -5.25
CA TRP A 53 -15.61 -24.92 -6.49
C TRP A 53 -15.59 -23.40 -6.69
N ILE A 54 -14.40 -22.82 -6.82
CA ILE A 54 -14.17 -21.48 -7.38
C ILE A 54 -13.07 -21.71 -8.41
N GLU A 55 -13.34 -21.48 -9.69
CA GLU A 55 -12.32 -21.55 -10.73
C GLU A 55 -11.54 -20.22 -10.79
N ILE A 56 -10.52 -20.13 -9.95
CA ILE A 56 -9.35 -19.28 -10.20
C ILE A 56 -8.35 -20.21 -10.90
N ASN A 57 -8.22 -20.11 -12.22
CA ASN A 57 -7.22 -20.88 -12.97
C ASN A 57 -5.82 -20.27 -12.74
N GLU A 58 -5.25 -20.54 -11.57
CA GLU A 58 -3.86 -20.91 -11.26
C GLU A 58 -3.73 -20.94 -9.72
N ASP A 59 -3.74 -22.17 -9.22
CA ASP A 59 -3.56 -22.67 -7.85
C ASP A 59 -4.66 -22.35 -6.81
N ASN A 60 -5.32 -23.44 -6.37
CA ASN A 60 -6.13 -23.60 -5.14
C ASN A 60 -5.52 -22.91 -3.88
N LYS A 61 -4.24 -22.55 -3.91
CA LYS A 61 -3.52 -21.86 -2.83
C LYS A 61 -4.15 -20.53 -2.42
N TYR A 62 -4.58 -19.69 -3.37
CA TYR A 62 -5.20 -18.39 -3.05
C TYR A 62 -6.51 -18.59 -2.29
N LYS A 63 -7.35 -19.48 -2.81
CA LYS A 63 -8.61 -19.85 -2.16
C LYS A 63 -8.36 -20.40 -0.76
N GLN A 64 -7.44 -21.36 -0.60
CA GLN A 64 -7.09 -21.92 0.71
C GLN A 64 -6.55 -20.87 1.68
N PHE A 65 -5.71 -19.95 1.19
CA PHE A 65 -5.16 -18.85 1.97
C PHE A 65 -6.29 -17.98 2.53
N PHE A 66 -7.23 -17.58 1.67
CA PHE A 66 -8.40 -16.80 2.09
C PHE A 66 -9.34 -17.57 3.00
N GLU A 67 -9.73 -18.80 2.64
CA GLU A 67 -10.67 -19.60 3.44
C GLU A 67 -10.14 -19.83 4.85
N LYS A 68 -8.85 -20.16 4.98
CA LYS A 68 -8.20 -20.36 6.29
C LYS A 68 -8.14 -19.05 7.07
N GLY A 69 -7.61 -18.00 6.45
CA GLY A 69 -7.36 -16.72 7.11
C GLY A 69 -8.64 -15.98 7.48
N LEU A 70 -9.56 -15.83 6.53
CA LEU A 70 -10.86 -15.20 6.74
C LEU A 70 -11.72 -16.03 7.69
N GLY A 71 -11.68 -17.37 7.60
CA GLY A 71 -12.36 -18.25 8.55
C GLY A 71 -11.88 -18.05 10.00
N ALA A 72 -10.55 -17.93 10.19
CA ALA A 72 -9.96 -17.62 11.48
C ALA A 72 -10.38 -16.23 11.97
N LEU A 73 -10.34 -15.22 11.09
CA LEU A 73 -10.72 -13.85 11.42
C LEU A 73 -12.20 -13.72 11.80
N LEU A 74 -13.10 -14.39 11.08
CA LEU A 74 -14.54 -14.45 11.38
C LEU A 74 -14.86 -15.17 12.70
N SER A 75 -13.95 -16.04 13.14
CA SER A 75 -14.05 -16.74 14.42
C SER A 75 -13.38 -15.97 15.56
N ASN A 76 -12.62 -14.91 15.27
CA ASN A 76 -11.88 -14.15 16.25
C ASN A 76 -12.82 -13.22 17.04
N PRO A 77 -12.84 -13.29 18.39
CA PRO A 77 -13.73 -12.47 19.21
C PRO A 77 -13.40 -10.97 19.18
N ASN A 78 -12.18 -10.59 18.77
CA ASN A 78 -11.73 -9.21 18.69
C ASN A 78 -11.96 -8.59 17.31
N PHE A 79 -12.35 -9.37 16.31
CA PHE A 79 -12.67 -8.85 14.99
C PHE A 79 -14.05 -8.19 15.00
N LEU A 80 -14.08 -6.90 14.67
CA LEU A 80 -15.27 -6.06 14.58
C LEU A 80 -15.44 -5.53 13.17
N LEU A 81 -16.69 -5.33 12.77
CA LEU A 81 -17.04 -4.72 11.49
C LEU A 81 -18.24 -3.79 11.66
N LEU A 82 -18.26 -2.68 10.93
CA LEU A 82 -19.45 -1.87 10.73
C LEU A 82 -20.29 -2.50 9.61
N TYR A 83 -21.53 -2.86 9.92
CA TYR A 83 -22.54 -3.25 8.94
C TYR A 83 -23.33 -2.02 8.48
N VAL A 84 -23.46 -1.86 7.15
CA VAL A 84 -24.24 -0.81 6.50
C VAL A 84 -25.54 -1.40 5.95
N PRO A 85 -26.72 -1.12 6.54
CA PRO A 85 -27.98 -1.71 6.10
C PRO A 85 -28.46 -1.23 4.73
N LYS A 86 -29.08 -2.13 3.96
CA LYS A 86 -29.65 -1.80 2.63
C LYS A 86 -30.79 -0.78 2.69
N ASN A 87 -31.57 -0.81 3.76
CA ASN A 87 -32.80 -0.02 3.92
C ASN A 87 -32.55 1.39 4.49
N GLY A 88 -31.29 1.82 4.60
CA GLY A 88 -30.93 3.10 5.22
C GLY A 88 -31.16 3.14 6.73
N ALA A 89 -31.40 1.99 7.38
CA ALA A 89 -31.37 1.91 8.83
C ALA A 89 -29.98 2.28 9.36
N LYS A 90 -29.94 2.67 10.63
CA LYS A 90 -28.72 3.05 11.33
C LYS A 90 -27.66 1.94 11.23
N MET A 91 -26.41 2.33 10.99
CA MET A 91 -25.31 1.38 10.88
C MET A 91 -25.01 0.77 12.25
N GLN A 92 -24.44 -0.43 12.27
CA GLN A 92 -24.17 -1.13 13.53
C GLN A 92 -22.80 -1.79 13.50
N VAL A 93 -22.00 -1.58 14.55
CA VAL A 93 -20.80 -2.38 14.78
C VAL A 93 -21.23 -3.78 15.20
N ILE A 94 -20.66 -4.79 14.57
CA ILE A 94 -20.98 -6.20 14.81
C ILE A 94 -19.71 -6.98 15.13
N ARG A 95 -19.90 -8.10 15.81
CA ARG A 95 -18.84 -9.08 16.10
C ARG A 95 -19.18 -10.40 15.40
N PRO A 96 -18.60 -10.69 14.22
CA PRO A 96 -18.93 -11.90 13.46
C PRO A 96 -18.79 -13.20 14.26
N ALA A 97 -17.83 -13.26 15.19
CA ALA A 97 -17.65 -14.42 16.06
C ALA A 97 -18.89 -14.73 16.93
N ARG A 98 -19.69 -13.71 17.29
CA ARG A 98 -20.88 -13.82 18.15
C ARG A 98 -22.21 -13.61 17.41
N ASP A 99 -22.18 -13.10 16.19
CA ASP A 99 -23.36 -12.88 15.36
C ASP A 99 -23.42 -13.91 14.23
N SER A 100 -24.17 -14.99 14.45
CA SER A 100 -24.31 -16.04 13.44
C SER A 100 -25.04 -15.58 12.18
N TYR A 101 -25.94 -14.58 12.28
CA TYR A 101 -26.67 -14.08 11.12
C TYR A 101 -25.71 -13.39 10.16
N HIS A 102 -24.94 -12.42 10.66
CA HIS A 102 -23.96 -11.71 9.84
C HIS A 102 -22.87 -12.65 9.36
N ARG A 103 -22.31 -13.50 10.22
CA ARG A 103 -21.28 -14.47 9.84
C ARG A 103 -21.74 -15.41 8.72
N ASN A 104 -22.91 -16.03 8.83
CA ASN A 104 -23.42 -16.94 7.80
C ASN A 104 -23.69 -16.21 6.49
N ARG A 105 -24.15 -14.97 6.56
CA ARG A 105 -24.35 -14.12 5.39
C ARG A 105 -23.04 -13.78 4.69
N MET A 106 -22.00 -13.46 5.44
CA MET A 106 -20.66 -13.17 4.93
C MET A 106 -20.07 -14.41 4.26
N ILE A 107 -20.15 -15.58 4.91
CA ILE A 107 -19.75 -16.88 4.34
C ILE A 107 -20.50 -17.17 3.03
N ARG A 108 -21.82 -16.96 3.01
CA ARG A 108 -22.62 -17.17 1.80
C ARG A 108 -22.11 -16.30 0.65
N ARG A 109 -21.83 -15.02 0.89
CA ARG A 109 -21.32 -14.10 -0.13
C ARG A 109 -19.92 -14.48 -0.64
N ILE A 110 -19.04 -14.99 0.21
CA ILE A 110 -17.74 -15.53 -0.22
C ILE A 110 -17.96 -16.67 -1.22
N ASN A 111 -18.87 -17.58 -0.90
CA ASN A 111 -19.14 -18.76 -1.73
C ASN A 111 -19.85 -18.40 -3.04
N GLU A 112 -20.58 -17.29 -3.07
CA GLU A 112 -21.27 -16.76 -4.26
C GLU A 112 -20.38 -15.83 -5.11
N ALA A 113 -19.21 -15.43 -4.62
CA ALA A 113 -18.33 -14.50 -5.33
C ALA A 113 -17.55 -15.20 -6.46
N GLU A 114 -17.62 -14.64 -7.67
CA GLU A 114 -16.88 -15.14 -8.84
C GLU A 114 -15.39 -14.73 -8.85
N GLY A 115 -14.99 -13.77 -8.00
CA GLY A 115 -13.65 -13.18 -7.99
C GLY A 115 -12.92 -13.33 -6.65
N ILE A 116 -12.61 -12.19 -6.02
CA ILE A 116 -11.91 -12.17 -4.72
C ILE A 116 -12.84 -12.74 -3.64
N PRO A 117 -12.45 -13.79 -2.90
CA PRO A 117 -13.26 -14.41 -1.86
C PRO A 117 -13.24 -13.58 -0.56
N SER A 118 -13.70 -12.33 -0.63
CA SER A 118 -13.89 -11.44 0.52
C SER A 118 -15.18 -10.64 0.36
N PHE A 119 -15.69 -10.11 1.47
CA PHE A 119 -17.02 -9.48 1.54
C PHE A 119 -17.02 -8.20 2.40
N TYR A 120 -15.87 -7.77 2.94
CA TYR A 120 -15.75 -6.53 3.70
C TYR A 120 -14.62 -5.64 3.16
N TYR A 121 -14.81 -4.34 3.30
CA TYR A 121 -13.83 -3.31 2.97
C TYR A 121 -13.01 -2.95 4.21
N ALA A 122 -11.76 -2.57 4.03
CA ALA A 122 -11.00 -1.88 5.08
C ALA A 122 -10.96 -0.38 4.74
N LEU A 123 -11.19 0.47 5.74
CA LEU A 123 -11.05 1.91 5.62
C LEU A 123 -10.08 2.41 6.68
N SER A 124 -9.07 3.15 6.24
CA SER A 124 -8.00 3.65 7.09
C SER A 124 -7.85 5.16 7.02
N HIS A 125 -7.15 5.70 8.02
CA HIS A 125 -6.64 7.06 8.13
C HIS A 125 -7.69 8.10 8.49
N LEU A 126 -8.57 7.77 9.44
CA LEU A 126 -9.64 8.67 9.86
C LEU A 126 -9.33 9.43 11.17
N TRP A 127 -8.37 8.95 11.97
CA TRP A 127 -8.04 9.51 13.29
C TRP A 127 -7.40 10.91 13.28
N GLY A 128 -7.63 11.63 14.38
CA GLY A 128 -6.88 12.84 14.74
C GLY A 128 -5.47 12.49 15.20
N ILE A 129 -4.48 13.27 14.77
CA ILE A 129 -3.06 12.86 14.76
C ILE A 129 -2.33 13.18 16.08
N THR A 130 -2.90 14.00 16.96
CA THR A 130 -2.19 14.41 18.19
C THR A 130 -3.11 14.46 19.40
N GLU A 131 -2.52 14.28 20.59
CA GLU A 131 -3.24 14.44 21.87
C GLU A 131 -3.90 15.81 22.02
N ASN A 132 -3.31 16.83 21.40
CA ASN A 132 -3.79 18.22 21.42
C ASN A 132 -4.85 18.52 20.34
N ASP A 133 -5.10 17.59 19.42
CA ASP A 133 -5.96 17.77 18.24
C ASP A 133 -6.97 16.61 18.12
N ARG A 134 -7.45 16.13 19.28
CA ARG A 134 -8.50 15.11 19.35
C ARG A 134 -9.84 15.73 18.97
N TYR A 135 -10.10 15.81 17.68
CA TYR A 135 -11.44 16.08 17.19
C TYR A 135 -12.35 14.91 17.51
N TYR A 136 -13.27 15.09 18.46
CA TYR A 136 -14.30 14.10 18.73
C TYR A 136 -15.47 14.29 17.77
N TRP A 137 -15.95 13.19 17.21
CA TRP A 137 -17.20 13.14 16.47
C TRP A 137 -18.33 12.84 17.45
N ASN A 138 -18.92 13.89 18.03
CA ASN A 138 -19.90 13.76 19.12
C ASN A 138 -21.26 13.24 18.65
N ASP A 139 -21.64 13.58 17.42
CA ASP A 139 -22.89 13.19 16.76
C ASP A 139 -22.80 11.81 16.05
N ILE A 140 -21.70 11.06 16.19
CA ILE A 140 -21.60 9.69 15.63
C ILE A 140 -22.74 8.78 16.10
N SER A 141 -23.25 9.05 17.30
CA SER A 141 -24.40 8.37 17.91
C SER A 141 -25.70 8.53 17.10
N GLU A 142 -25.78 9.45 16.14
CA GLU A 142 -26.92 9.58 15.21
C GLU A 142 -26.83 8.57 14.05
N TYR A 143 -25.62 8.13 13.71
CA TYR A 143 -25.34 7.32 12.51
C TYR A 143 -25.01 5.85 12.83
N VAL A 144 -24.39 5.58 13.98
CA VAL A 144 -23.84 4.26 14.33
C VAL A 144 -24.35 3.78 15.69
N ASN A 145 -24.71 2.51 15.77
CA ASN A 145 -24.86 1.75 17.01
C ASN A 145 -23.59 0.93 17.27
N ASP A 146 -23.23 0.76 18.53
CA ASP A 146 -22.14 -0.12 18.97
C ASP A 146 -22.51 -1.61 18.89
N GLU A 147 -21.60 -2.48 19.33
CA GLU A 147 -21.80 -3.93 19.29
C GLU A 147 -22.95 -4.45 20.15
N ASP A 148 -23.39 -3.66 21.13
CA ASP A 148 -24.50 -3.98 22.03
C ASP A 148 -25.82 -3.33 21.56
N GLY A 149 -25.81 -2.71 20.37
CA GLY A 149 -26.95 -2.04 19.77
C GLY A 149 -27.28 -0.69 20.39
N GLN A 150 -26.41 -0.15 21.26
CA GLN A 150 -26.58 1.17 21.85
C GLN A 150 -26.01 2.25 20.94
N PRO A 151 -26.44 3.52 21.05
CA PRO A 151 -25.83 4.60 20.28
C PRO A 151 -24.32 4.69 20.55
N ALA A 152 -23.52 4.73 19.48
CA ALA A 152 -22.07 4.73 19.60
C ALA A 152 -21.56 5.94 20.39
N LYS A 153 -20.54 5.73 21.23
CA LYS A 153 -19.86 6.80 21.95
C LYS A 153 -19.06 7.69 20.99
N PRO A 154 -18.78 8.95 21.36
CA PRO A 154 -17.92 9.82 20.57
C PRO A 154 -16.57 9.17 20.27
N VAL A 155 -16.13 9.27 19.01
CA VAL A 155 -14.85 8.72 18.53
C VAL A 155 -13.92 9.84 18.07
N SER A 156 -12.61 9.64 18.15
CA SER A 156 -11.66 10.61 17.63
C SER A 156 -11.55 10.49 16.11
N MET A 157 -12.09 11.47 15.39
CA MET A 157 -12.09 11.51 13.94
C MET A 157 -12.04 12.95 13.42
N ARG A 158 -11.21 13.17 12.41
CA ARG A 158 -11.03 14.48 11.76
C ARG A 158 -12.32 14.97 11.09
N PRO A 159 -12.79 16.22 11.35
CA PRO A 159 -14.06 16.73 10.84
C PRO A 159 -14.20 16.68 9.32
N GLU A 160 -13.15 17.04 8.60
CA GLU A 160 -13.09 17.11 7.14
C GLU A 160 -13.38 15.77 6.45
N LYS A 161 -13.13 14.63 7.12
CA LYS A 161 -13.34 13.29 6.58
C LYS A 161 -14.77 12.75 6.77
N ARG A 162 -15.57 13.36 7.66
CA ARG A 162 -16.84 12.78 8.14
C ARG A 162 -17.90 12.69 7.05
N ASP A 163 -18.11 13.78 6.30
CA ASP A 163 -19.11 13.82 5.24
C ASP A 163 -18.75 12.87 4.09
N THR A 164 -17.47 12.85 3.70
CA THR A 164 -16.96 11.94 2.66
C THR A 164 -17.10 10.48 3.09
N LEU A 165 -16.81 10.15 4.36
CA LEU A 165 -17.05 8.82 4.94
C LEU A 165 -18.54 8.45 4.85
N LEU A 166 -19.44 9.30 5.34
CA LEU A 166 -20.87 9.01 5.33
C LEU A 166 -21.40 8.83 3.92
N ALA A 167 -20.95 9.66 2.97
CA ALA A 167 -21.30 9.53 1.57
C ALA A 167 -20.79 8.20 0.98
N LEU A 168 -19.54 7.83 1.27
CA LEU A 168 -18.96 6.55 0.83
C LEU A 168 -19.78 5.35 1.34
N LEU A 169 -20.11 5.33 2.63
CA LEU A 169 -20.88 4.24 3.23
C LEU A 169 -22.31 4.15 2.66
N LYS A 170 -22.98 5.31 2.47
CA LYS A 170 -24.33 5.36 1.86
C LYS A 170 -24.36 4.81 0.43
N ASP A 171 -23.28 5.00 -0.32
CA ASP A 171 -23.14 4.50 -1.68
C ASP A 171 -22.81 3.00 -1.75
N HIS A 172 -22.50 2.39 -0.62
CA HIS A 172 -22.28 0.95 -0.48
C HIS A 172 -23.31 0.36 0.50
N PRO A 173 -24.61 0.40 0.18
CA PRO A 173 -25.61 -0.24 1.02
C PRO A 173 -25.36 -1.75 1.08
N ASP A 174 -25.76 -2.37 2.17
CA ASP A 174 -25.70 -3.81 2.35
C ASP A 174 -24.28 -4.39 2.41
N SER A 175 -23.35 -3.68 3.05
CA SER A 175 -21.92 -3.98 3.05
C SER A 175 -21.33 -4.06 4.47
N TYR A 176 -20.08 -4.54 4.56
CA TYR A 176 -19.33 -4.66 5.81
C TYR A 176 -18.02 -3.89 5.71
N TRP A 177 -17.62 -3.20 6.77
CA TRP A 177 -16.44 -2.35 6.79
C TRP A 177 -15.65 -2.56 8.08
N TRP A 178 -14.36 -2.81 7.97
CA TRP A 178 -13.46 -2.56 9.07
C TRP A 178 -13.00 -1.11 8.97
N ILE A 179 -13.28 -0.31 9.99
CA ILE A 179 -12.94 1.12 10.02
C ILE A 179 -12.11 1.38 11.26
N ASP A 180 -10.90 1.90 11.09
CA ASP A 180 -9.94 2.11 12.17
C ASP A 180 -10.54 2.77 13.43
N VAL A 181 -11.23 3.90 13.29
CA VAL A 181 -11.82 4.66 14.42
C VAL A 181 -13.05 4.02 15.06
N LEU A 182 -13.69 3.03 14.43
CA LEU A 182 -14.88 2.35 14.95
C LEU A 182 -14.61 0.91 15.41
N CYS A 183 -13.66 0.24 14.78
CA CYS A 183 -13.38 -1.18 14.98
C CYS A 183 -12.08 -1.42 15.75
N ALA A 184 -11.11 -0.48 15.74
CA ALA A 184 -9.92 -0.58 16.57
C ALA A 184 -10.19 -0.03 17.98
N ARG A 185 -10.23 -0.94 18.94
CA ARG A 185 -10.30 -0.65 20.37
C ARG A 185 -8.90 -0.63 20.99
N THR A 186 -8.76 -0.03 22.18
CA THR A 186 -7.51 -0.03 22.95
C THR A 186 -7.02 -1.44 23.29
N ASP A 187 -7.94 -2.42 23.39
CA ASP A 187 -7.67 -3.83 23.66
C ASP A 187 -7.58 -4.70 22.39
N THR A 188 -7.65 -4.12 21.19
CA THR A 188 -7.50 -4.89 19.95
C THR A 188 -6.10 -5.49 19.92
N PRO A 189 -6.00 -6.83 19.79
CA PRO A 189 -4.70 -7.47 19.61
C PRO A 189 -4.04 -6.95 18.32
N LEU A 190 -2.78 -6.53 18.40
CA LEU A 190 -2.10 -5.94 17.24
C LEU A 190 -1.65 -7.00 16.22
N ASP A 191 -1.59 -8.27 16.63
CA ASP A 191 -1.27 -9.43 15.79
C ASP A 191 -2.36 -9.71 14.74
N ILE A 192 -3.64 -9.39 15.01
CA ILE A 192 -4.73 -9.60 14.03
C ILE A 192 -4.81 -8.49 12.97
N MET A 193 -4.09 -7.38 13.12
CA MET A 193 -4.15 -6.25 12.20
C MET A 193 -3.67 -6.64 10.80
N GLY A 194 -2.66 -7.49 10.72
CA GLY A 194 -2.19 -8.04 9.45
C GLY A 194 -3.29 -8.80 8.70
N ASP A 195 -3.99 -9.67 9.40
CA ASP A 195 -5.08 -10.47 8.83
C ASP A 195 -6.26 -9.60 8.38
N ILE A 196 -6.60 -8.56 9.14
CA ILE A 196 -7.66 -7.62 8.79
C ILE A 196 -7.41 -6.99 7.41
N TYR A 197 -6.19 -6.56 7.12
CA TYR A 197 -5.87 -6.00 5.80
C TYR A 197 -5.64 -7.08 4.75
N ALA A 198 -5.04 -8.23 5.10
CA ALA A 198 -4.75 -9.29 4.15
C ALA A 198 -6.00 -9.90 3.51
N TYR A 199 -7.11 -9.98 4.27
CA TYR A 199 -8.34 -10.64 3.82
C TYR A 199 -9.49 -9.67 3.47
N CYS A 200 -9.25 -8.36 3.42
CA CYS A 200 -10.26 -7.42 2.96
C CYS A 200 -10.45 -7.48 1.43
N LEU A 201 -11.64 -7.14 0.97
CA LEU A 201 -11.98 -7.04 -0.46
C LEU A 201 -11.19 -5.92 -1.13
N GLU A 202 -11.14 -4.77 -0.49
CA GLU A 202 -10.43 -3.58 -0.92
C GLU A 202 -10.08 -2.76 0.33
N CYS A 203 -8.89 -2.16 0.32
CA CYS A 203 -8.50 -1.20 1.35
C CYS A 203 -8.58 0.20 0.78
N ILE A 204 -9.42 1.03 1.38
CA ILE A 204 -9.55 2.44 1.03
C ILE A 204 -8.76 3.25 2.06
N ALA A 205 -7.83 4.07 1.60
CA ALA A 205 -7.12 5.05 2.42
C ALA A 205 -7.66 6.44 2.10
N MET A 206 -8.32 7.07 3.06
CA MET A 206 -8.81 8.44 2.91
C MET A 206 -7.67 9.41 3.21
N ILE A 207 -6.89 9.75 2.19
CA ILE A 207 -5.62 10.50 2.31
C ILE A 207 -5.85 12.00 2.51
N ASP A 208 -4.87 12.62 3.17
CA ASP A 208 -4.87 14.06 3.52
C ASP A 208 -4.57 14.94 2.30
N CYS A 209 -5.45 14.92 1.31
CA CYS A 209 -5.35 15.74 0.13
C CYS A 209 -6.72 16.19 -0.35
N VAL A 210 -6.72 17.31 -1.09
CA VAL A 210 -7.87 17.73 -1.89
C VAL A 210 -7.99 16.85 -3.15
N PRO A 211 -9.15 16.83 -3.86
CA PRO A 211 -9.31 15.99 -5.06
C PRO A 211 -8.40 16.33 -6.25
N GLY A 212 -7.94 17.58 -6.37
CA GLY A 212 -7.22 18.10 -7.54
C GLY A 212 -6.01 17.25 -7.98
N PRO A 213 -5.05 16.94 -7.08
CA PRO A 213 -3.90 16.10 -7.41
C PRO A 213 -4.27 14.72 -7.99
N ILE A 214 -5.29 14.06 -7.43
CA ILE A 214 -5.73 12.74 -7.92
C ILE A 214 -6.28 12.86 -9.35
N SER A 215 -7.09 13.89 -9.61
CA SER A 215 -7.63 14.14 -10.95
C SER A 215 -6.54 14.43 -11.98
N GLN A 216 -5.48 15.16 -11.61
CA GLN A 216 -4.33 15.39 -12.49
C GLN A 216 -3.58 14.10 -12.79
N LEU A 217 -3.36 13.24 -11.78
CA LEU A 217 -2.67 11.96 -11.96
C LEU A 217 -3.40 11.01 -12.93
N HIS A 218 -4.73 11.11 -13.06
CA HIS A 218 -5.46 10.35 -14.07
C HIS A 218 -5.10 10.76 -15.50
N LEU A 219 -4.74 12.02 -15.74
CA LEU A 219 -4.29 12.49 -17.06
C LEU A 219 -2.98 11.81 -17.50
N MET A 220 -2.20 11.26 -16.56
CA MET A 220 -0.99 10.50 -16.90
C MET A 220 -1.29 9.20 -17.65
N ALA A 221 -2.44 8.59 -17.39
CA ALA A 221 -2.82 7.35 -18.06
C ALA A 221 -2.99 7.54 -19.57
N ASP A 222 -3.28 8.78 -19.99
CA ASP A 222 -3.46 9.17 -21.39
C ASP A 222 -2.14 9.56 -22.08
N LEU A 223 -1.04 9.74 -21.32
CA LEU A 223 0.26 10.06 -21.90
C LEU A 223 0.87 8.83 -22.58
N LYS A 224 0.98 8.89 -23.90
CA LYS A 224 1.65 7.87 -24.71
C LYS A 224 3.13 8.22 -24.84
N VAL A 225 3.99 7.34 -24.33
CA VAL A 225 5.45 7.49 -24.39
C VAL A 225 5.95 7.55 -25.84
N GLU A 226 5.21 6.92 -26.75
CA GLU A 226 5.49 6.87 -28.19
C GLU A 226 5.42 8.26 -28.84
N ASP A 227 4.56 9.15 -28.35
CA ASP A 227 4.37 10.49 -28.93
C ASP A 227 5.61 11.39 -28.74
N ILE A 228 6.48 11.04 -27.79
CA ILE A 228 7.71 11.79 -27.47
C ILE A 228 8.88 11.39 -28.37
N GLN A 229 8.88 10.17 -28.95
CA GLN A 229 10.03 9.66 -29.71
C GLN A 229 10.21 10.33 -31.08
N CYS A 230 9.18 10.99 -31.61
CA CYS A 230 9.13 11.39 -33.01
C CYS A 230 9.19 12.90 -33.26
N SER A 231 9.34 13.72 -32.20
CA SER A 231 9.30 15.17 -32.35
C SER A 231 10.69 15.80 -32.23
N ASP A 232 11.25 16.22 -33.36
CA ASP A 232 12.39 17.15 -33.40
C ASP A 232 11.98 18.59 -32.99
N ASP A 233 10.68 18.84 -32.79
CA ASP A 233 10.16 20.14 -32.37
C ASP A 233 10.35 20.35 -30.86
N SER A 234 11.30 21.24 -30.53
CA SER A 234 11.59 21.71 -29.16
C SER A 234 10.36 22.22 -28.39
N SER A 235 9.35 22.77 -29.07
CA SER A 235 8.14 23.30 -28.43
C SER A 235 7.25 22.18 -27.89
N VAL A 236 7.15 21.07 -28.63
CA VAL A 236 6.45 19.85 -28.22
C VAL A 236 7.15 19.22 -27.02
N VAL A 237 8.49 19.10 -27.08
CA VAL A 237 9.30 18.59 -25.95
C VAL A 237 9.09 19.44 -24.69
N ARG A 238 9.05 20.77 -24.84
CA ARG A 238 8.79 21.70 -23.73
C ARG A 238 7.38 21.53 -23.15
N GLN A 239 6.36 21.38 -24.00
CA GLN A 239 4.99 21.12 -23.54
C GLN A 239 4.87 19.80 -22.77
N PHE A 240 5.50 18.73 -23.26
CA PHE A 240 5.54 17.45 -22.55
C PHE A 240 6.30 17.56 -21.23
N TYR A 241 7.39 18.31 -21.20
CA TYR A 241 8.12 18.60 -19.96
C TYR A 241 7.20 19.29 -18.95
N ASP A 242 6.49 20.35 -19.35
CA ASP A 242 5.60 21.10 -18.45
C ASP A 242 4.47 20.19 -17.92
N GLN A 243 3.89 19.33 -18.76
CA GLN A 243 2.91 18.34 -18.32
C GLN A 243 3.49 17.33 -17.32
N CYS A 244 4.67 16.76 -17.60
CA CYS A 244 5.32 15.83 -16.69
C CYS A 244 5.67 16.49 -15.35
N PHE A 245 6.00 17.78 -15.39
CA PHE A 245 6.22 18.59 -14.21
C PHE A 245 4.92 18.72 -13.40
N ASP A 246 3.83 19.21 -13.97
CA ASP A 246 2.56 19.33 -13.23
C ASP A 246 2.11 18.00 -12.60
N LEU A 247 2.29 16.91 -13.33
CA LEU A 247 1.94 15.56 -12.90
C LEU A 247 2.78 15.07 -11.71
N ALA A 248 4.09 15.34 -11.73
CA ALA A 248 4.94 14.88 -10.66
C ALA A 248 4.98 15.81 -9.45
N ASP A 249 4.56 17.08 -9.59
CA ASP A 249 4.16 17.93 -8.47
C ASP A 249 2.89 17.38 -7.80
N SER A 250 1.93 16.89 -8.59
CA SER A 250 0.74 16.21 -8.08
C SER A 250 1.07 14.90 -7.36
N LEU A 251 2.00 14.10 -7.90
CA LEU A 251 2.50 12.91 -7.21
C LEU A 251 3.20 13.28 -5.90
N ASP A 252 4.12 14.25 -5.93
CA ASP A 252 4.86 14.73 -4.75
C ASP A 252 3.89 15.18 -3.65
N THR A 253 2.85 15.95 -4.03
CA THR A 253 1.79 16.37 -3.12
C THR A 253 1.06 15.19 -2.47
N LEU A 254 0.72 14.18 -3.27
CA LEU A 254 0.00 13.00 -2.78
C LEU A 254 0.86 12.16 -1.83
N ILE A 255 2.14 11.95 -2.14
CA ILE A 255 3.08 11.17 -1.32
C ILE A 255 3.55 11.90 -0.06
N GLN A 256 3.39 13.22 0.00
CA GLN A 256 3.61 14.02 1.20
C GLN A 256 2.44 14.02 2.19
N SER A 257 1.30 13.42 1.82
CA SER A 257 0.17 13.29 2.75
C SER A 257 0.58 12.52 4.01
N ARG A 258 -0.04 12.85 5.16
CA ARG A 258 0.36 12.25 6.45
C ARG A 258 0.04 10.77 6.55
N TRP A 259 -0.74 10.24 5.62
CA TRP A 259 -0.90 8.81 5.48
C TRP A 259 0.46 8.14 5.31
N TRP A 260 1.26 8.58 4.34
CA TRP A 260 2.54 7.97 4.00
C TRP A 260 3.62 8.07 5.08
N SER A 261 3.46 8.94 6.07
CA SER A 261 4.41 9.10 7.16
C SER A 261 4.18 8.12 8.32
N ARG A 262 3.12 7.30 8.29
CA ARG A 262 2.77 6.37 9.37
C ARG A 262 3.36 4.98 9.12
N VAL A 263 3.91 4.34 10.16
CA VAL A 263 4.41 2.95 10.04
C VAL A 263 3.31 2.00 9.55
N TRP A 264 2.09 2.13 10.08
CA TRP A 264 0.94 1.29 9.75
C TRP A 264 0.57 1.28 8.25
N THR A 265 0.94 2.32 7.51
CA THR A 265 0.75 2.38 6.04
C THR A 265 1.41 1.20 5.34
N TRP A 266 2.48 0.62 5.88
CA TRP A 266 3.08 -0.58 5.32
C TRP A 266 2.06 -1.72 5.20
N GLN A 267 1.31 -2.04 6.25
CA GLN A 267 0.32 -3.11 6.18
C GLN A 267 -0.86 -2.72 5.29
N GLU A 268 -1.35 -1.48 5.42
CA GLU A 268 -2.48 -0.96 4.66
C GLU A 268 -2.22 -0.95 3.13
N MET A 269 -1.00 -0.62 2.70
CA MET A 269 -0.63 -0.61 1.28
C MET A 269 -0.22 -1.99 0.75
N THR A 270 0.35 -2.83 1.61
CA THR A 270 0.99 -4.06 1.17
C THR A 270 0.04 -5.24 1.16
N LEU A 271 -0.69 -5.44 2.26
CA LEU A 271 -1.40 -6.68 2.55
C LEU A 271 -2.66 -6.92 1.74
N PRO A 272 -3.51 -5.89 1.48
CA PRO A 272 -4.76 -6.09 0.76
C PRO A 272 -4.52 -6.85 -0.53
N PHE A 273 -5.20 -7.99 -0.63
CA PHE A 273 -5.13 -8.82 -1.81
C PHE A 273 -5.81 -8.14 -3.01
N GLY A 274 -6.94 -7.48 -2.75
CA GLY A 274 -7.59 -6.63 -3.74
C GLY A 274 -6.86 -5.30 -3.94
N GLU A 275 -7.62 -4.31 -4.40
CA GLU A 275 -7.09 -2.98 -4.64
C GLU A 275 -6.80 -2.24 -3.34
N VAL A 276 -5.78 -1.38 -3.38
CA VAL A 276 -5.61 -0.33 -2.38
C VAL A 276 -5.94 0.98 -3.06
N ARG A 277 -7.05 1.59 -2.67
CA ARG A 277 -7.57 2.82 -3.26
C ARG A 277 -7.28 4.00 -2.36
N LEU A 278 -6.60 4.99 -2.92
CA LEU A 278 -6.42 6.29 -2.29
C LEU A 278 -7.62 7.17 -2.68
N MET A 279 -8.23 7.81 -1.69
CA MET A 279 -9.36 8.71 -1.86
C MET A 279 -9.06 10.04 -1.15
N ALA A 280 -9.36 11.16 -1.79
CA ALA A 280 -9.25 12.48 -1.16
C ALA A 280 -10.16 12.58 0.07
N GLU A 281 -9.69 13.23 1.14
CA GLU A 281 -10.47 13.41 2.37
C GLU A 281 -11.63 14.40 2.25
N THR A 282 -11.62 15.22 1.21
CA THR A 282 -12.68 16.18 0.92
C THR A 282 -13.27 15.93 -0.46
N GLY A 283 -14.51 16.39 -0.64
CA GLY A 283 -15.26 16.22 -1.89
C GLY A 283 -16.14 14.98 -1.88
N THR A 284 -16.86 14.80 -2.98
CA THR A 284 -17.72 13.64 -3.19
C THR A 284 -16.86 12.47 -3.70
N HIS A 285 -17.08 11.26 -3.19
CA HIS A 285 -16.40 10.07 -3.71
C HIS A 285 -16.76 9.77 -5.19
N ARG A 286 -17.81 10.42 -5.71
CA ARG A 286 -18.11 10.56 -7.14
C ARG A 286 -17.73 11.98 -7.58
N PRO A 287 -16.89 12.17 -8.60
CA PRO A 287 -16.54 11.20 -9.64
C PRO A 287 -15.34 10.31 -9.27
N LEU A 288 -15.15 9.21 -10.02
CA LEU A 288 -13.96 8.33 -9.96
C LEU A 288 -12.63 9.10 -10.02
N SER A 289 -12.64 10.30 -10.59
CA SER A 289 -11.52 11.25 -10.64
C SER A 289 -10.95 11.63 -9.27
N ASN A 290 -11.68 11.36 -8.19
CA ASN A 290 -11.28 11.67 -6.82
C ASN A 290 -10.63 10.48 -6.10
N THR A 291 -10.40 9.37 -6.82
CA THR A 291 -9.74 8.18 -6.31
C THR A 291 -8.68 7.66 -7.27
N ILE A 292 -7.61 7.04 -6.78
CA ILE A 292 -6.59 6.37 -7.59
C ILE A 292 -6.13 5.12 -6.85
N THR A 293 -5.88 4.02 -7.57
CA THR A 293 -5.32 2.82 -6.92
C THR A 293 -3.81 2.96 -6.79
N ILE A 294 -3.21 2.28 -5.81
CA ILE A 294 -1.75 2.22 -5.67
C ILE A 294 -1.11 1.62 -6.92
N ASP A 295 -1.72 0.58 -7.51
CA ASP A 295 -1.19 -0.07 -8.71
C ASP A 295 -1.22 0.88 -9.92
N ASP A 296 -2.25 1.72 -10.06
CA ASP A 296 -2.29 2.80 -11.06
C ASP A 296 -1.21 3.85 -10.80
N LEU A 297 -1.02 4.26 -9.54
CA LEU A 297 -0.02 5.26 -9.16
C LEU A 297 1.42 4.78 -9.47
N VAL A 298 1.73 3.51 -9.17
CA VAL A 298 3.00 2.85 -9.50
C VAL A 298 3.20 2.78 -11.01
N ARG A 299 2.14 2.47 -11.77
CA ARG A 299 2.19 2.45 -13.25
C ARG A 299 2.44 3.86 -13.80
N ASN A 300 1.71 4.86 -13.32
CA ASN A 300 1.85 6.24 -13.76
C ASN A 300 3.25 6.78 -13.46
N TYR A 301 3.81 6.47 -12.29
CA TYR A 301 5.20 6.79 -11.98
C TYR A 301 6.20 6.15 -12.96
N SER A 302 5.98 4.88 -13.33
CA SER A 302 6.86 4.17 -14.26
C SER A 302 6.88 4.83 -15.64
N VAL A 303 5.71 5.25 -16.14
CA VAL A 303 5.57 6.01 -17.40
C VAL A 303 6.31 7.34 -17.31
N MET A 304 6.03 8.11 -16.26
CA MET A 304 6.67 9.40 -16.00
C MET A 304 8.19 9.32 -15.90
N TRP A 305 8.70 8.29 -15.23
CA TRP A 305 10.13 8.01 -15.13
C TRP A 305 10.74 7.79 -16.52
N GLU A 306 10.12 6.94 -17.34
CA GLU A 306 10.58 6.67 -18.70
C GLU A 306 10.61 7.94 -19.55
N VAL A 307 9.54 8.75 -19.49
CA VAL A 307 9.47 10.04 -20.18
C VAL A 307 10.56 10.99 -19.70
N THR A 308 10.73 11.11 -18.39
CA THR A 308 11.73 11.98 -17.75
C THR A 308 13.16 11.62 -18.18
N VAL A 309 13.49 10.33 -18.21
CA VAL A 309 14.82 9.86 -18.65
C VAL A 309 15.07 10.25 -20.11
N ARG A 310 14.06 10.11 -20.97
CA ARG A 310 14.16 10.47 -22.39
C ARG A 310 14.35 11.97 -22.58
N ILE A 311 13.52 12.79 -21.94
CA ILE A 311 13.66 14.26 -21.98
C ILE A 311 15.03 14.68 -21.45
N GLY A 312 15.47 14.11 -20.33
CA GLY A 312 16.78 14.39 -19.75
C GLY A 312 17.93 14.08 -20.71
N ASN A 313 17.86 12.95 -21.43
CA ASN A 313 18.86 12.61 -22.44
C ASN A 313 18.83 13.60 -23.62
N SER A 314 17.65 13.96 -24.14
CA SER A 314 17.51 14.95 -25.22
C SER A 314 18.10 16.31 -24.83
N LEU A 315 17.79 16.80 -23.62
CA LEU A 315 18.33 18.07 -23.11
C LEU A 315 19.86 18.03 -22.92
N LEU A 316 20.43 16.87 -22.58
CA LEU A 316 21.89 16.72 -22.49
C LEU A 316 22.56 16.81 -23.87
N TYR A 317 21.95 16.22 -24.90
CA TYR A 317 22.46 16.35 -26.28
C TYR A 317 22.38 17.80 -26.79
N GLU A 318 21.27 18.50 -26.54
CA GLU A 318 21.13 19.92 -26.92
C GLU A 318 22.16 20.81 -26.21
N ARG A 319 22.44 20.54 -24.94
CA ARG A 319 23.47 21.25 -24.15
C ARG A 319 24.86 21.13 -24.76
N GLU A 320 25.18 19.99 -25.36
CA GLU A 320 26.46 19.78 -26.04
C GLU A 320 26.52 20.49 -27.41
N GLY A 321 25.36 20.72 -28.05
CA GLY A 321 25.24 21.40 -29.35
C GLY A 321 25.13 22.92 -29.29
N ILE A 322 24.58 23.50 -28.21
CA ILE A 322 24.29 24.93 -28.11
C ILE A 322 25.23 25.59 -27.10
N ILE A 323 26.17 26.41 -27.61
CA ILE A 323 27.03 27.31 -26.80
C ILE A 323 26.17 28.47 -26.27
N GLY A 324 25.32 28.18 -25.30
CA GLY A 324 24.48 29.15 -24.60
C GLY A 324 23.85 28.47 -23.40
N ARG A 325 24.30 28.81 -22.19
CA ARG A 325 23.69 28.34 -20.94
C ARG A 325 22.30 28.96 -20.83
N ASP A 326 21.29 28.26 -21.34
CA ASP A 326 19.91 28.59 -21.01
C ASP A 326 19.66 28.22 -19.54
N ASN A 327 19.32 29.21 -18.73
CA ASN A 327 19.01 29.02 -17.31
C ASN A 327 17.80 28.09 -17.11
N ASP A 328 16.92 27.99 -18.12
CA ASP A 328 15.74 27.13 -18.09
C ASP A 328 16.14 25.64 -18.04
N VAL A 329 17.04 25.19 -18.92
CA VAL A 329 17.47 23.77 -18.97
C VAL A 329 18.13 23.34 -17.66
N GLU A 330 18.97 24.19 -17.06
CA GLU A 330 19.57 23.87 -15.76
C GLU A 330 18.52 23.79 -14.63
N LYS A 331 17.51 24.66 -14.66
CA LYS A 331 16.40 24.62 -13.70
C LYS A 331 15.61 23.32 -13.86
N MET A 332 15.34 22.90 -15.09
CA MET A 332 14.66 21.63 -15.39
C MET A 332 15.45 20.44 -14.84
N LEU A 333 16.76 20.36 -15.11
CA LEU A 333 17.62 19.28 -14.60
C LEU A 333 17.70 19.24 -13.08
N ARG A 334 17.74 20.41 -12.41
CA ARG A 334 17.69 20.50 -10.94
C ARG A 334 16.37 19.98 -10.39
N ASN A 335 15.25 20.36 -11.00
CA ASN A 335 13.93 19.89 -10.61
C ASN A 335 13.83 18.37 -10.78
N PHE A 336 14.22 17.82 -11.95
CA PHE A 336 14.26 16.38 -12.18
C PHE A 336 15.08 15.63 -11.13
N SER A 337 16.24 16.17 -10.78
CA SER A 337 17.11 15.54 -9.77
C SER A 337 16.44 15.48 -8.40
N LYS A 338 15.77 16.57 -7.98
CA LYS A 338 15.00 16.60 -6.73
C LYS A 338 13.90 15.53 -6.74
N TRP A 339 13.16 15.44 -7.84
CA TRP A 339 11.96 14.61 -7.93
C TRP A 339 12.33 13.15 -8.00
N ARG A 340 13.39 12.84 -8.77
CA ARG A 340 14.00 11.52 -8.85
C ARG A 340 14.34 10.96 -7.48
N VAL A 341 14.80 11.75 -6.51
CA VAL A 341 15.13 11.19 -5.20
C VAL A 341 13.85 10.87 -4.41
N THR A 342 12.97 11.84 -4.22
CA THR A 342 11.78 11.68 -3.35
C THR A 342 10.82 10.60 -3.87
N THR A 343 10.51 10.65 -5.16
CA THR A 343 9.48 9.76 -5.76
C THR A 343 10.01 8.35 -6.04
N ARG A 344 11.32 8.19 -6.27
CA ARG A 344 11.92 6.87 -6.49
C ARG A 344 11.88 6.03 -5.24
N ASP A 345 12.22 6.60 -4.10
CA ASP A 345 12.26 5.86 -2.85
C ASP A 345 10.83 5.39 -2.48
N TRP A 346 9.83 6.27 -2.65
CA TRP A 346 8.40 5.91 -2.55
C TRP A 346 7.99 4.80 -3.53
N TYR A 347 8.39 4.89 -4.80
CA TYR A 347 8.06 3.89 -5.81
C TYR A 347 8.66 2.53 -5.45
N GLN A 348 9.93 2.51 -5.04
CA GLN A 348 10.62 1.29 -4.65
C GLN A 348 9.96 0.65 -3.42
N GLU A 349 9.68 1.43 -2.38
CA GLU A 349 8.95 0.97 -1.20
C GLU A 349 7.64 0.28 -1.62
N THR A 350 6.81 1.00 -2.37
CA THR A 350 5.47 0.54 -2.77
C THR A 350 5.55 -0.70 -3.67
N TYR A 351 6.39 -0.66 -4.70
CA TYR A 351 6.56 -1.75 -5.66
C TYR A 351 7.06 -3.03 -4.96
N TYR A 352 8.14 -2.96 -4.19
CA TYR A 352 8.70 -4.14 -3.54
C TYR A 352 7.78 -4.71 -2.48
N ALA A 353 7.02 -3.87 -1.74
CA ALA A 353 6.00 -4.37 -0.83
C ALA A 353 4.92 -5.16 -1.56
N ARG A 354 4.32 -4.58 -2.61
CA ARG A 354 3.26 -5.23 -3.39
C ARG A 354 3.75 -6.53 -4.05
N VAL A 355 4.94 -6.51 -4.63
CA VAL A 355 5.58 -7.70 -5.22
C VAL A 355 5.83 -8.76 -4.16
N TYR A 356 6.35 -8.38 -2.98
CA TYR A 356 6.54 -9.32 -1.88
C TYR A 356 5.22 -9.96 -1.43
N ASN A 357 4.15 -9.17 -1.28
CA ASN A 357 2.82 -9.67 -0.90
C ASN A 357 2.24 -10.67 -1.92
N LYS A 358 2.40 -10.41 -3.23
CA LYS A 358 1.97 -11.36 -4.26
C LYS A 358 2.75 -12.67 -4.18
N ASN A 359 4.07 -12.59 -4.03
CA ASN A 359 4.94 -13.77 -3.99
C ASN A 359 4.78 -14.61 -2.71
N ARG A 360 4.52 -13.99 -1.56
CA ARG A 360 4.36 -14.75 -0.30
C ARG A 360 3.16 -15.69 -0.34
N ILE A 361 2.09 -15.31 -1.03
CA ILE A 361 0.88 -16.15 -1.15
C ILE A 361 1.12 -17.32 -2.12
N GLN A 362 1.96 -17.12 -3.14
CA GLN A 362 2.34 -18.16 -4.10
C GLN A 362 3.41 -19.14 -3.57
N VAL A 363 3.83 -19.01 -2.29
CA VAL A 363 4.80 -19.88 -1.57
C VAL A 363 6.24 -19.79 -2.08
N GLU A 364 6.50 -18.94 -3.09
CA GLU A 364 7.84 -18.67 -3.61
C GLU A 364 8.34 -17.30 -3.12
N ILE A 365 8.67 -17.23 -1.82
CA ILE A 365 9.40 -16.08 -1.29
C ILE A 365 10.82 -16.11 -1.86
N LYS A 366 11.07 -15.28 -2.86
CA LYS A 366 12.43 -15.05 -3.38
C LYS A 366 13.17 -14.16 -2.40
N TRP A 367 14.35 -14.60 -1.97
CA TRP A 367 15.21 -13.83 -1.07
C TRP A 367 15.43 -12.38 -1.54
N LEU A 368 15.63 -12.18 -2.85
CA LEU A 368 15.83 -10.85 -3.43
C LEU A 368 14.66 -9.89 -3.14
N ASN A 369 13.43 -10.40 -3.10
CA ASN A 369 12.25 -9.60 -2.78
C ASN A 369 12.22 -9.24 -1.30
N LEU A 370 12.54 -10.19 -0.41
CA LEU A 370 12.65 -9.95 1.03
C LEU A 370 13.76 -8.93 1.33
N SER A 371 14.98 -9.11 0.80
CA SER A 371 16.07 -8.14 0.99
C SER A 371 15.71 -6.75 0.45
N SER A 372 15.06 -6.68 -0.71
CA SER A 372 14.60 -5.40 -1.25
C SER A 372 13.57 -4.73 -0.34
N LEU A 373 12.63 -5.49 0.21
CA LEU A 373 11.67 -5.01 1.20
C LEU A 373 12.36 -4.51 2.48
N LEU A 374 13.26 -5.31 3.08
CA LEU A 374 13.98 -4.91 4.29
C LEU A 374 14.81 -3.65 4.08
N ARG A 375 15.48 -3.53 2.91
CA ARG A 375 16.20 -2.31 2.54
C ARG A 375 15.27 -1.11 2.42
N THR A 376 14.06 -1.29 1.91
CA THR A 376 13.08 -0.20 1.84
C THR A 376 12.63 0.26 3.23
N TRP A 377 12.51 -0.64 4.21
CA TRP A 377 12.25 -0.27 5.61
C TRP A 377 13.40 0.53 6.21
N GLY A 378 14.65 0.11 5.96
CA GLY A 378 15.86 0.80 6.42
C GLY A 378 16.05 2.21 5.84
N ASN A 379 15.34 2.54 4.76
CA ASN A 379 15.33 3.86 4.13
C ASN A 379 14.05 4.66 4.43
N SER A 380 13.08 4.08 5.15
CA SER A 380 11.76 4.65 5.29
C SER A 380 11.66 5.72 6.39
N PRO A 381 11.26 6.97 6.09
CA PRO A 381 11.16 8.04 7.09
C PRO A 381 9.89 7.97 7.96
N ARG A 382 9.14 6.86 7.90
CA ARG A 382 7.87 6.67 8.62
C ARG A 382 8.07 6.65 10.12
N ARG A 383 7.08 7.18 10.85
CA ARG A 383 7.08 7.38 12.29
C ARG A 383 5.82 6.79 12.93
N CYS A 384 5.88 6.56 14.23
CA CYS A 384 4.76 6.17 15.06
C CYS A 384 4.79 6.94 16.38
N MET A 385 3.66 6.94 17.10
CA MET A 385 3.57 7.56 18.43
C MET A 385 4.01 6.59 19.53
N ASP A 386 3.68 5.31 19.38
CA ASP A 386 4.12 4.25 20.27
C ASP A 386 5.36 3.55 19.67
N PRO A 387 6.51 3.53 20.36
CA PRO A 387 7.70 2.85 19.87
C PRO A 387 7.48 1.39 19.44
N VAL A 388 6.54 0.67 20.06
CA VAL A 388 6.28 -0.73 19.69
C VAL A 388 5.67 -0.88 18.30
N ASP A 389 5.03 0.17 17.78
CA ASP A 389 4.42 0.17 16.45
C ASP A 389 5.46 0.07 15.32
N TYR A 390 6.73 0.41 15.56
CA TYR A 390 7.80 0.11 14.61
C TYR A 390 7.87 -1.37 14.26
N VAL A 391 7.49 -2.25 15.20
CA VAL A 391 7.39 -3.70 15.00
C VAL A 391 5.99 -4.08 14.53
N TYR A 392 4.93 -3.73 15.28
CA TYR A 392 3.56 -4.16 14.93
C TYR A 392 3.10 -3.67 13.57
N GLY A 393 3.58 -2.51 13.12
CA GLY A 393 3.25 -1.93 11.83
C GLY A 393 3.79 -2.70 10.62
N VAL A 394 4.64 -3.72 10.80
CA VAL A 394 5.16 -4.58 9.71
C VAL A 394 4.92 -6.08 9.92
N LEU A 395 4.41 -6.52 11.09
CA LEU A 395 4.27 -7.95 11.40
C LEU A 395 3.41 -8.72 10.41
N GLY A 396 2.28 -8.16 9.98
CA GLY A 396 1.39 -8.83 9.04
C GLY A 396 2.04 -9.11 7.69
N ILE A 397 3.02 -8.29 7.27
CA ILE A 397 3.77 -8.50 6.03
C ILE A 397 4.60 -9.78 6.13
N LEU A 398 5.20 -10.02 7.29
CA LEU A 398 6.02 -11.19 7.56
C LEU A 398 5.22 -12.39 8.09
N GLN A 399 3.94 -12.19 8.44
CA GLN A 399 3.06 -13.16 9.11
C GLN A 399 3.63 -13.65 10.44
N PHE A 400 4.24 -12.74 11.21
CA PHE A 400 4.74 -13.06 12.54
C PHE A 400 3.64 -12.92 13.59
N GLU A 401 3.46 -13.96 14.41
CA GLU A 401 2.49 -14.00 15.51
C GLU A 401 3.16 -13.54 16.81
N ILE A 402 3.41 -12.23 16.92
CA ILE A 402 3.95 -11.63 18.14
C ILE A 402 2.80 -11.01 18.95
N PRO A 403 2.51 -11.49 20.17
CA PRO A 403 1.44 -10.94 20.98
C PRO A 403 1.76 -9.50 21.39
N ARG A 404 0.72 -8.71 21.69
CA ARG A 404 0.91 -7.34 22.19
C ARG A 404 1.71 -7.34 23.50
N MET A 405 2.77 -6.53 23.55
CA MET A 405 3.61 -6.33 24.73
C MET A 405 3.90 -4.84 24.92
N ASP A 406 3.99 -4.40 26.18
CA ASP A 406 4.22 -3.01 26.55
C ASP A 406 5.71 -2.63 26.64
N ASP A 407 6.63 -3.60 26.61
CA ASP A 407 8.08 -3.36 26.66
C ASP A 407 8.69 -3.39 25.25
N PRO A 408 9.05 -2.23 24.67
CA PRO A 408 9.69 -2.15 23.37
C PRO A 408 10.94 -3.03 23.20
N ASP A 409 11.76 -3.22 24.25
CA ASP A 409 12.97 -4.04 24.12
C ASP A 409 12.64 -5.52 24.00
N ALA A 410 11.61 -5.97 24.72
CA ALA A 410 11.13 -7.35 24.64
C ALA A 410 10.48 -7.64 23.28
N VAL A 411 9.64 -6.71 22.79
CA VAL A 411 9.01 -6.82 21.45
C VAL A 411 10.08 -6.89 20.36
N TRP A 412 11.09 -6.01 20.41
CA TRP A 412 12.16 -6.00 19.41
C TRP A 412 13.00 -7.27 19.40
N LYS A 413 13.39 -7.78 20.58
CA LYS A 413 14.14 -9.04 20.69
C LYS A 413 13.34 -10.22 20.16
N LEU A 414 12.05 -10.28 20.44
CA LEU A 414 11.18 -11.32 19.92
C LEU A 414 11.05 -11.22 18.39
N PHE A 415 10.90 -10.00 17.86
CA PHE A 415 10.93 -9.75 16.41
C PHE A 415 12.22 -10.24 15.76
N LEU A 416 13.39 -9.91 16.32
CA LEU A 416 14.68 -10.38 15.79
C LEU A 416 14.77 -11.91 15.83
N SER A 417 14.27 -12.56 16.89
CA SER A 417 14.21 -14.03 16.96
C SER A 417 13.34 -14.63 15.87
N GLU A 418 12.14 -14.09 15.62
CA GLU A 418 11.26 -14.56 14.53
C GLU A 418 11.86 -14.27 13.15
N MET A 419 12.53 -13.12 12.99
CA MET A 419 13.24 -12.79 11.77
C MET A 419 14.39 -13.77 11.49
N ASP A 420 15.17 -14.16 12.50
CA ASP A 420 16.28 -15.09 12.32
C ASP A 420 15.79 -16.48 11.87
N LYS A 421 14.70 -16.97 12.47
CA LYS A 421 14.00 -18.19 12.03
C LYS A 421 13.51 -18.06 10.59
N HIS A 422 12.89 -16.94 10.25
CA HIS A 422 12.37 -16.67 8.92
C HIS A 422 13.51 -16.67 7.87
N LEU A 423 14.61 -15.97 8.15
CA LEU A 423 15.81 -15.95 7.31
C LEU A 423 16.43 -17.34 7.16
N GLY A 424 16.48 -18.13 8.23
CA GLY A 424 16.93 -19.52 8.19
C GLY A 424 16.12 -20.38 7.21
N SER A 425 14.79 -20.25 7.24
CA SER A 425 13.90 -20.98 6.31
C SER A 425 14.09 -20.57 4.84
N VAL A 426 14.43 -19.31 4.58
CA VAL A 426 14.74 -18.82 3.24
C VAL A 426 16.13 -19.26 2.79
N HIS A 427 17.10 -19.34 3.72
CA HIS A 427 18.47 -19.76 3.44
C HIS A 427 18.58 -21.23 3.01
N GLU A 428 17.76 -22.12 3.57
CA GLU A 428 17.67 -23.52 3.10
C GLU A 428 17.38 -23.62 1.59
N ARG A 429 16.76 -22.58 1.00
CA ARG A 429 16.50 -22.47 -0.44
C ARG A 429 17.58 -21.68 -1.20
N PHE A 430 18.32 -20.79 -0.53
CA PHE A 430 19.33 -19.92 -1.13
C PHE A 430 20.56 -19.74 -0.21
N PRO A 431 21.72 -20.36 -0.53
CA PRO A 431 22.87 -20.44 0.38
C PRO A 431 23.67 -19.13 0.58
N LEU A 432 23.07 -17.96 0.39
CA LEU A 432 23.69 -16.68 0.76
C LEU A 432 23.70 -16.53 2.28
N THR A 433 24.88 -16.46 2.89
CA THR A 433 25.09 -16.37 4.34
C THR A 433 24.75 -14.98 4.90
N ARG A 434 23.50 -14.55 4.76
CA ARG A 434 23.04 -13.33 5.43
C ARG A 434 22.48 -13.68 6.80
N ARG A 435 22.74 -12.81 7.76
CA ARG A 435 22.30 -12.92 9.15
C ARG A 435 21.80 -11.57 9.64
N ILE A 436 21.09 -11.58 10.75
CA ILE A 436 20.79 -10.36 11.49
C ILE A 436 22.11 -9.75 11.96
N SER A 437 22.28 -8.46 11.73
CA SER A 437 23.46 -7.69 12.16
C SER A 437 23.52 -7.58 13.68
N ASP A 438 24.72 -7.66 14.26
CA ASP A 438 24.92 -7.39 15.70
C ASP A 438 24.45 -5.98 16.10
N ARG A 439 24.47 -5.03 15.16
CA ARG A 439 23.95 -3.67 15.38
C ARG A 439 22.43 -3.63 15.56
N ALA A 440 21.69 -4.54 14.94
CA ALA A 440 20.23 -4.63 15.11
C ALA A 440 19.86 -4.91 16.58
N TYR A 441 20.65 -5.73 17.28
CA TYR A 441 20.44 -6.03 18.71
C TYR A 441 20.72 -4.84 19.65
N GLN A 442 21.32 -3.76 19.15
CA GLN A 442 21.63 -2.54 19.91
C GLN A 442 20.57 -1.45 19.74
N VAL A 443 19.58 -1.65 18.86
CA VAL A 443 18.50 -0.71 18.63
C VAL A 443 17.62 -0.60 19.87
N ASP A 444 17.37 0.65 20.29
CA ASP A 444 16.44 1.03 21.35
C ASP A 444 15.26 1.75 20.70
N LEU A 445 14.12 1.06 20.57
CA LEU A 445 12.94 1.58 19.87
C LEU A 445 12.45 2.92 20.45
N ARG A 446 12.68 3.18 21.74
CA ARG A 446 12.25 4.41 22.40
C ARG A 446 13.04 5.64 21.95
N LYS A 447 14.21 5.44 21.34
CA LYS A 447 15.08 6.49 20.83
C LYS A 447 14.98 6.68 19.32
N ALA A 448 14.29 5.78 18.62
CA ALA A 448 14.15 5.83 17.16
C ALA A 448 13.25 7.01 16.75
N GLN A 449 13.75 7.84 15.83
CA GLN A 449 12.98 8.97 15.28
C GLN A 449 12.07 8.55 14.13
N ASP A 450 12.49 7.54 13.37
CA ASP A 450 11.75 6.93 12.28
C ASP A 450 12.20 5.48 12.02
N MET A 451 11.56 4.79 11.07
CA MET A 451 11.88 3.40 10.73
C MET A 451 13.32 3.20 10.26
N ARG A 452 14.02 4.21 9.75
CA ARG A 452 15.42 4.07 9.33
C ARG A 452 16.31 3.76 10.53
N ASP A 453 16.06 4.39 11.66
CA ASP A 453 16.85 4.17 12.87
C ASP A 453 16.69 2.73 13.40
N VAL A 454 15.57 2.08 13.07
CA VAL A 454 15.25 0.71 13.48
C VAL A 454 15.80 -0.33 12.49
N TYR A 455 15.60 -0.11 11.19
CA TYR A 455 15.78 -1.14 10.17
C TYR A 455 17.02 -1.01 9.28
N ARG A 456 17.72 0.14 9.29
CA ARG A 456 18.85 0.41 8.37
C ARG A 456 19.96 -0.63 8.45
N ASP A 457 20.26 -1.08 9.66
CA ASP A 457 21.30 -2.07 9.93
C ASP A 457 20.71 -3.44 10.28
N LEU A 458 19.47 -3.77 9.87
CA LEU A 458 18.83 -5.04 10.24
C LEU A 458 19.59 -6.25 9.64
N GLU A 459 19.93 -6.20 8.36
CA GLU A 459 20.64 -7.28 7.67
C GLU A 459 22.13 -6.96 7.44
N TYR A 460 22.98 -7.97 7.54
CA TYR A 460 24.40 -7.89 7.20
C TYR A 460 24.77 -8.95 6.16
N ILE A 461 25.61 -8.55 5.20
CA ILE A 461 26.29 -9.44 4.26
C ILE A 461 27.75 -9.52 4.74
N PRO A 462 28.22 -10.69 5.19
CA PRO A 462 29.59 -10.93 5.62
C PRO A 462 30.68 -10.41 4.69
#